data_AF-A0A972W0N0-F1
#
_entry.id   AF-A0A972W0N0-F1
#
_cell.length_a   1.000
_cell.length_b   1.000
_cell.length_c   1.000
_cell.angle_alpha   90.00
_cell.angle_beta   90.00
_cell.angle_gamma   90.00
#
_symmetry.space_group_name_H-M   'P 1'
#
loop_
_entity.id
_entity.type
_entity.pdbx_description
1 polymer ?
#
loop_
_entity_poly.entity_id
_entity_poly.type
_entity_poly.pdbx_seq_one_letter_code
_entity_poly.pdbx_strand_id
1 'polypeptide(L)' 'MSDYVLKETRLRSLLKAFSWRIVATLTTALIAYGITGEIDTALAIGGIEFFLKFGIYYAHERAWQWVPVKVRVEKD' A
#
# COMPACT_ATOMS: atom_id res chain seq x y z
N MET A 1 3.91 -30.18 17.87
CA MET A 1 3.70 -29.29 16.72
C MET A 1 4.45 -28.01 17.05
N SER A 2 5.62 -27.76 16.47
CA SER A 2 6.43 -26.58 16.82
C SER A 2 5.90 -25.35 16.09
N ASP A 3 5.30 -24.42 16.83
CA ASP A 3 4.92 -23.11 16.31
C ASP A 3 6.19 -22.28 16.07
N TYR A 4 6.72 -22.37 14.86
CA TYR A 4 7.73 -21.44 14.38
C TYR A 4 7.07 -20.08 14.20
N VAL A 5 7.12 -19.23 15.22
CA VAL A 5 6.81 -17.80 15.08
C VAL A 5 7.91 -17.21 14.19
N LEU A 6 7.66 -17.21 12.87
CA LEU A 6 8.57 -16.64 11.88
C LEU A 6 8.76 -15.16 12.18
N LYS A 7 9.86 -14.84 12.88
CA LYS A 7 10.24 -13.49 13.25
C LYS A 7 10.27 -12.62 11.99
N GLU A 8 9.52 -11.53 12.02
CA GLU A 8 9.45 -10.55 10.93
C GLU A 8 10.82 -9.89 10.75
N THR A 9 11.54 -10.28 9.70
CA THR A 9 12.79 -9.65 9.28
C THR A 9 12.47 -8.50 8.35
N ARG A 10 13.22 -7.38 8.43
CA ARG A 10 13.05 -6.19 7.57
C ARG A 10 12.92 -6.55 6.07
N LEU A 11 13.70 -7.52 5.63
CA LEU A 11 13.70 -8.01 4.24
C LEU A 11 12.37 -8.72 3.87
N ARG A 12 11.79 -9.50 4.79
CA ARG A 12 10.48 -10.13 4.62
C ARG A 12 9.37 -9.09 4.56
N SER A 13 9.43 -8.05 5.40
CA SER A 13 8.46 -6.94 5.39
C SER A 13 8.49 -6.20 4.06
N LEU A 14 9.70 -5.89 3.54
CA LEU A 14 9.87 -5.24 2.23
C LEU A 14 9.33 -6.10 1.09
N LEU A 15 9.65 -7.40 1.08
CA LEU A 15 9.14 -8.33 0.06
C LEU A 15 7.62 -8.45 0.10
N LYS A 16 7.02 -8.51 1.29
CA LYS A 16 5.56 -8.50 1.45
C LYS A 16 4.94 -7.20 0.94
N ALA A 17 5.52 -6.05 1.29
CA ALA A 17 5.03 -4.76 0.84
C ALA A 17 5.13 -4.60 -0.70
N PHE A 18 6.20 -5.11 -1.30
CA PHE A 18 6.38 -5.11 -2.75
C PHE A 18 5.39 -6.07 -3.43
N SER A 19 5.25 -7.30 -2.93
CA SER A 19 4.27 -8.27 -3.42
C SER A 19 2.84 -7.71 -3.38
N TRP A 20 2.46 -7.08 -2.26
CA TRP A 20 1.17 -6.45 -2.11
C TRP A 20 0.94 -5.32 -3.13
N ARG A 21 1.96 -4.51 -3.42
CA ARG A 21 1.87 -3.44 -4.43
C ARG A 21 1.61 -3.99 -5.83
N ILE A 22 2.27 -5.09 -6.22
CA ILE A 22 2.03 -5.72 -7.53
C ILE A 22 0.59 -6.22 -7.62
N VAL A 23 0.11 -6.94 -6.59
CA VAL A 23 -1.26 -7.47 -6.57
C VAL A 23 -2.29 -6.34 -6.64
N ALA A 24 -2.08 -5.25 -5.90
CA ALA A 24 -3.00 -4.11 -5.90
C ALA A 24 -3.07 -3.44 -7.29
N THR A 25 -1.93 -3.11 -7.90
CA THR A 25 -1.91 -2.46 -9.22
C THR A 25 -2.51 -3.36 -10.31
N LEU A 26 -2.20 -4.67 -10.27
CA LEU A 26 -2.79 -5.63 -11.21
C LEU A 26 -4.31 -5.73 -11.03
N THR A 27 -4.79 -5.73 -9.78
CA THR A 27 -6.23 -5.77 -9.51
C THR A 27 -6.94 -4.57 -10.14
N THR A 28 -6.41 -3.36 -9.98
CA THR A 28 -7.01 -2.17 -10.58
C THR A 28 -6.96 -2.21 -12.11
N ALA A 29 -5.83 -2.62 -12.70
CA ALA A 29 -5.71 -2.76 -14.14
C ALA A 29 -6.72 -3.78 -14.70
N LEU A 30 -6.91 -4.91 -14.02
CA LEU A 30 -7.91 -5.92 -14.41
C LEU A 30 -9.35 -5.41 -14.28
N ILE A 31 -9.67 -4.66 -13.22
CA ILE A 31 -10.99 -4.03 -13.07
C ILE A 31 -11.21 -3.01 -14.19
N ALA A 32 -10.24 -2.15 -14.44
CA ALA A 32 -10.30 -1.16 -15.51
C ALA A 32 -10.48 -1.81 -16.88
N TYR A 33 -9.75 -2.89 -17.16
CA TYR A 33 -9.91 -3.66 -18.39
C TYR A 33 -11.28 -4.33 -18.47
N GLY A 34 -11.78 -4.92 -17.38
CA GLY A 34 -13.10 -5.56 -17.34
C GLY A 34 -14.25 -4.59 -17.60
N ILE A 35 -14.08 -3.31 -17.24
CA ILE A 35 -15.08 -2.25 -17.47
C ILE A 35 -14.95 -1.67 -18.89
N THR A 36 -13.74 -1.42 -19.36
CA THR A 36 -13.50 -0.68 -20.61
C THR A 36 -13.32 -1.58 -21.84
N GLY A 37 -12.86 -2.82 -21.65
CA GLY A 37 -12.45 -3.72 -22.72
C GLY A 37 -11.14 -3.34 -23.42
N GLU A 38 -10.46 -2.28 -22.97
CA GLU A 38 -9.29 -1.72 -23.64
C GLU A 38 -8.04 -1.83 -22.77
N ILE A 39 -6.99 -2.47 -23.29
CA ILE A 39 -5.73 -2.68 -22.57
C ILE A 39 -4.99 -1.37 -22.33
N ASP A 40 -4.98 -0.47 -23.32
CA ASP A 40 -4.27 0.81 -23.22
C ASP A 40 -4.85 1.68 -22.09
N THR A 41 -6.18 1.74 -22.01
CA THR A 41 -6.90 2.45 -20.96
C THR A 41 -6.66 1.83 -19.59
N ALA A 42 -6.67 0.49 -19.49
CA ALA A 42 -6.38 -0.21 -18.25
C ALA A 42 -4.95 0.02 -17.73
N LEU A 43 -3.96 0.02 -18.63
CA LEU A 43 -2.56 0.31 -18.30
C LEU A 43 -2.39 1.77 -17.87
N ALA A 44 -3.04 2.71 -18.55
CA ALA A 44 -3.03 4.12 -18.15
C ALA A 44 -3.61 4.31 -16.74
N ILE A 45 -4.74 3.68 -16.43
CA ILE A 45 -5.36 3.73 -15.11
C ILE A 45 -4.43 3.14 -14.04
N GLY A 46 -3.91 1.92 -14.25
CA GLY A 46 -3.00 1.28 -13.30
C GLY A 46 -1.72 2.09 -13.05
N GLY A 47 -1.17 2.71 -14.10
CA GLY A 47 0.00 3.59 -14.01
C GLY A 47 -0.28 4.85 -13.21
N ILE A 48 -1.37 5.56 -13.52
CA ILE A 48 -1.78 6.77 -12.79
C ILE A 48 -2.07 6.44 -11.32
N GLU A 49 -2.79 5.35 -11.04
CA GLU A 49 -3.12 4.92 -9.69
C GLU A 49 -1.88 4.68 -8.83
N PHE A 50 -0.83 4.07 -9.40
CA PHE A 50 0.43 3.86 -8.71
C PHE A 50 1.04 5.17 -8.21
N PHE A 51 1.21 6.17 -9.09
CA PHE A 51 1.77 7.48 -8.71
C PHE A 51 0.85 8.26 -7.78
N LEU A 52 -0.46 8.19 -8.01
CA LEU A 52 -1.45 8.88 -7.19
C LEU A 52 -1.43 8.36 -5.75
N LYS A 53 -1.30 7.04 -5.54
CA LYS A 53 -1.13 6.44 -4.21
C LYS A 53 0.10 6.96 -3.48
N PHE A 54 1.22 7.18 -4.17
CA PHE A 54 2.40 7.79 -3.55
C PHE A 54 2.13 9.21 -3.08
N GLY A 55 1.53 10.04 -3.93
CA GLY A 55 1.17 11.42 -3.59
C GLY A 55 0.18 11.51 -2.42
N ILE A 56 -0.90 10.72 -2.49
CA ILE A 56 -1.92 10.65 -1.43
C ILE A 56 -1.32 10.14 -0.13
N TYR A 57 -0.49 9.09 -0.17
CA TYR A 57 0.15 8.56 1.04
C TYR A 57 1.05 9.60 1.70
N TYR A 58 1.86 10.31 0.93
CA TYR A 58 2.69 11.39 1.45
C TYR A 58 1.85 12.51 2.08
N ALA A 59 0.78 12.95 1.40
CA ALA A 59 -0.13 13.95 1.92
C ALA A 59 -0.85 13.47 3.20
N HIS A 60 -1.22 12.19 3.25
CA HIS A 60 -1.84 11.54 4.41
C HIS A 60 -0.90 11.54 5.62
N GLU A 61 0.36 11.12 5.44
CA GLU A 61 1.38 11.18 6.49
C GLU A 61 1.57 12.61 6.99
N ARG A 62 1.61 13.60 6.07
CA ARG A 62 1.77 15.00 6.44
C ARG A 62 0.57 15.55 7.20
N ALA A 63 -0.64 15.18 6.81
CA ALA A 63 -1.86 15.52 7.53
C ALA A 63 -1.87 14.87 8.93
N TRP A 64 -1.37 13.64 9.07
CA TRP A 64 -1.31 12.96 10.35
C TRP A 64 -0.36 13.62 11.35
N GLN A 65 0.73 14.23 10.87
CA GLN A 65 1.61 15.04 11.71
C GLN A 65 0.94 16.28 12.32
N TRP A 66 -0.17 16.73 11.74
CA TRP A 66 -0.93 17.88 12.27
C TRP A 66 -1.97 17.47 13.31
N VAL A 67 -2.20 16.18 13.50
CA VAL A 67 -3.13 15.66 14.52
C VAL A 67 -2.38 15.56 15.85
N PRO A 68 -2.67 16.41 16.85
CA PRO A 68 -2.02 16.31 18.15
C PRO A 68 -2.55 15.09 18.90
N VAL A 69 -1.75 14.03 18.95
CA VAL A 69 -2.03 12.87 19.80
C VAL A 69 -1.35 13.10 21.16
N LYS A 70 -2.16 13.34 22.19
CA LYS A 70 -1.69 13.45 23.57
C LYS A 70 -1.46 12.04 24.12
N VAL A 71 -0.28 11.48 23.89
CA VAL A 71 0.10 10.18 24.46
C VAL A 71 0.44 10.40 25.93
N ARG A 72 -0.39 9.88 26.84
CA ARG A 72 -0.05 9.79 28.26
C ARG A 72 0.89 8.60 28.41
N VAL A 73 2.18 8.90 28.61
CA VAL A 73 3.16 7.89 28.99
C VAL A 73 2.94 7.58 30.47
N GLU A 74 2.29 6.46 30.75
CA GLU A 74 2.27 5.87 32.09
C GLU A 74 3.72 5.45 32.40
N LYS A 75 4.26 5.96 33.50
CA LYS A 75 5.63 5.68 33.94
C LYS A 75 5.53 4.72 35.12
N ASP A 76 5.61 3.43 34.83
CA ASP A 76 5.83 2.38 35.83
C ASP A 76 7.31 1.97 35.85
#